data_AF-A0A182I879-F1
#
_entry.id   AF-A0A182I879-F1
#
_cell.length_a   1.000
_cell.length_b   1.000
_cell.length_c   1.000
_cell.angle_alpha   90.00
_cell.angle_beta   90.00
_cell.angle_gamma   90.00
#
_symmetry.space_group_name_H-M   'P 1'
#
loop_
_entity.id
_entity.type
_entity.pdbx_description
1 polymer ?
#
loop_
_entity_poly.entity_id
_entity_poly.type
_entity_poly.pdbx_seq_one_letter_code
_entity_poly.pdbx_strand_id
1 'polypeptide(L)'
;MRLLKVIPFALLLVALVAAVPTQERSTRLLGTLQRHLARPAIPEGFVPRNENTTGGRFRTKIDHFNPQNRDTFEFSYFSNNEFYWPGGPIFIFVGGNFAMTTYYIEHGLLYDTAARDGAWLFTNEHRYYGASTPVPDYSTENLRFLKSEQALMDLIEWIDYLRNTVVGDPNAKVVLMGTGYAGALATWARQRFPSIIDGAWGAGATVLASFDFQEHAGDIGELIRRFGGNECYSMIWVAFRTAQYLIDAGLDQTVTSLLNTCEPIEPGKLLDVETLFYHLKLAIQEAMLGQQSTAKIRDVCEVMMNSTEETALHDLAGWLNVYYANLPCNPFDFDTNMEAAQVLQPGAPENALLGLRQTQYQACTEFGWFRTTDLDEQPFGDRVTMHFFLSACRALFGEWVTDAVIYEGVRLTNLHYGGQDPRSTNVLFTNGEFDPNRLVSITSYINPLSYAYVVPNEFLYSEIYSIAEEDSTELVTIKQSIQSFIGLWLGDGLTPV
;
A
#
# COMPACT_ATOMS: atom_id res chain seq x y z
N MET A 1 -23.27 63.17 -48.11
CA MET A 1 -24.22 63.44 -47.00
C MET A 1 -24.79 62.09 -46.55
N ARG A 2 -24.27 61.61 -45.40
CA ARG A 2 -24.66 60.46 -44.55
C ARG A 2 -25.13 59.14 -45.19
N LEU A 3 -24.15 58.24 -45.37
CA LEU A 3 -24.26 56.80 -45.14
C LEU A 3 -24.34 56.50 -43.63
N LEU A 4 -25.22 55.59 -43.20
CA LEU A 4 -25.12 54.81 -41.95
C LEU A 4 -26.02 53.58 -42.12
N LYS A 5 -25.49 52.43 -42.54
CA LYS A 5 -24.83 51.37 -41.73
C LYS A 5 -25.82 50.60 -40.84
N VAL A 6 -26.23 49.45 -41.37
CA VAL A 6 -26.77 48.29 -40.66
C VAL A 6 -25.71 47.79 -39.70
N ILE A 7 -26.07 47.59 -38.42
CA ILE A 7 -25.26 46.89 -37.42
C ILE A 7 -26.05 45.63 -37.02
N PRO A 8 -25.53 44.42 -37.24
CA PRO A 8 -26.05 43.22 -36.61
C PRO A 8 -25.52 43.11 -35.18
N PHE A 9 -26.38 42.69 -34.26
CA PHE A 9 -26.06 42.30 -32.90
C PHE A 9 -24.97 41.22 -32.89
N ALA A 10 -23.78 41.55 -32.40
CA ALA A 10 -22.78 40.56 -32.00
C ALA A 10 -23.09 40.11 -30.57
N LEU A 11 -23.64 38.91 -30.43
CA LEU A 11 -23.68 38.17 -29.17
C LEU A 11 -22.25 37.74 -28.82
N LEU A 12 -21.65 38.39 -27.82
CA LEU A 12 -20.50 37.83 -27.10
C LEU A 12 -21.00 36.63 -26.31
N LEU A 13 -20.77 35.42 -26.83
CA LEU A 13 -20.74 34.21 -26.01
C LEU A 13 -19.43 34.23 -25.24
N VAL A 14 -19.48 34.72 -24.00
CA VAL A 14 -18.47 34.38 -22.99
C VAL A 14 -18.70 32.90 -22.69
N ALA A 15 -17.81 32.04 -23.18
CA ALA A 15 -17.75 30.67 -22.73
C ALA A 15 -17.35 30.70 -21.25
N LEU A 16 -18.32 30.57 -20.34
CA LEU A 16 -18.02 30.16 -18.98
C LEU A 16 -17.47 28.74 -19.06
N VAL A 17 -16.16 28.61 -18.95
CA VAL A 17 -15.55 27.36 -18.47
C VAL A 17 -16.10 27.17 -17.07
N ALA A 18 -17.05 26.25 -16.91
CA ALA A 18 -17.59 25.91 -15.61
C ALA A 18 -16.45 25.32 -14.78
N ALA A 19 -15.96 26.06 -13.79
CA ALA A 19 -15.03 25.53 -12.82
C ALA A 19 -15.72 24.37 -12.09
N VAL A 20 -15.13 23.19 -12.18
CA VAL A 20 -15.54 22.04 -11.38
C VAL A 20 -15.33 22.40 -9.91
N PRO A 21 -16.32 22.23 -9.02
CA PRO A 21 -16.15 22.54 -7.61
C PRO A 21 -14.99 21.73 -7.01
N THR A 22 -14.17 22.38 -6.19
CA THR A 22 -12.97 21.79 -5.54
C THR A 22 -13.26 20.46 -4.82
N GLN A 23 -14.46 20.32 -4.26
CA GLN A 23 -14.92 19.10 -3.61
C GLN A 23 -15.15 17.91 -4.57
N GLU A 24 -15.51 18.17 -5.83
CA GLU A 24 -15.71 17.14 -6.86
C GLU A 24 -14.37 16.72 -7.49
N ARG A 25 -13.40 17.65 -7.59
CA ARG A 25 -12.01 17.36 -7.99
C ARG A 25 -11.28 16.55 -6.92
N SER A 26 -11.45 16.92 -5.65
CA SER A 26 -10.90 16.22 -4.48
C SER A 26 -11.41 14.78 -4.37
N THR A 27 -12.71 14.52 -4.55
CA THR A 27 -13.28 13.16 -4.49
C THR A 27 -12.84 12.25 -5.65
N ARG A 28 -12.61 12.79 -6.85
CA ARG A 28 -12.06 12.03 -7.99
C ARG A 28 -10.57 11.73 -7.81
N LEU A 29 -9.79 12.71 -7.35
CA LEU A 29 -8.38 12.53 -7.01
C LEU A 29 -8.21 11.50 -5.88
N LEU A 30 -9.09 11.54 -4.87
CA LEU A 30 -9.17 10.55 -3.80
C LEU A 30 -9.40 9.13 -4.33
N GLY A 31 -10.32 8.98 -5.30
CA GLY A 31 -10.59 7.71 -5.97
C GLY A 31 -9.41 7.18 -6.79
N THR A 32 -8.60 8.06 -7.38
CA THR A 32 -7.33 7.71 -8.04
C THR A 32 -6.25 7.32 -7.03
N LEU A 33 -6.10 8.10 -5.94
CA LEU A 33 -5.14 7.81 -4.86
C LEU A 33 -5.45 6.49 -4.13
N GLN A 34 -6.72 6.14 -3.95
CA GLN A 34 -7.15 4.87 -3.37
C GLN A 34 -6.63 3.65 -4.14
N ARG A 35 -6.56 3.75 -5.46
CA ARG A 35 -6.09 2.66 -6.34
C ARG A 35 -4.61 2.35 -6.12
N HIS A 36 -3.81 3.34 -5.70
CA HIS A 36 -2.37 3.21 -5.54
C HIS A 36 -1.91 2.56 -4.21
N LEU A 37 -2.85 2.23 -3.33
CA LEU A 37 -2.57 1.57 -2.05
C LEU A 37 -2.74 0.06 -2.20
N ALA A 38 -1.64 -0.69 -2.16
CA ALA A 38 -1.68 -2.15 -2.19
C ALA A 38 -2.36 -2.68 -0.91
N ARG A 39 -3.57 -3.21 -1.07
CA ARG A 39 -4.35 -3.85 0.00
C ARG A 39 -4.86 -5.20 -0.52
N PRO A 40 -5.00 -6.21 0.34
CA PRO A 40 -5.66 -7.43 -0.09
C PRO A 40 -7.11 -7.10 -0.48
N ALA A 41 -7.56 -7.72 -1.57
CA ALA A 41 -8.87 -7.46 -2.13
C ALA A 41 -9.97 -8.04 -1.23
N ILE A 42 -11.10 -7.34 -1.22
CA ILE A 42 -12.33 -7.81 -0.58
C ILE A 42 -13.38 -7.85 -1.69
N PRO A 43 -14.18 -8.94 -1.81
CA PRO A 43 -15.24 -9.01 -2.81
C PRO A 43 -16.17 -7.80 -2.76
N GLU A 44 -16.52 -7.25 -3.93
CA GLU A 44 -17.46 -6.13 -4.02
C GLU A 44 -18.81 -6.50 -3.38
N GLY A 45 -19.32 -5.59 -2.53
CA GLY A 45 -20.58 -5.81 -1.85
C GLY A 45 -20.52 -6.79 -0.68
N PHE A 46 -19.33 -7.15 -0.19
CA PHE A 46 -19.19 -7.85 1.08
C PHE A 46 -19.92 -7.09 2.19
N VAL A 47 -20.84 -7.79 2.87
CA VAL A 47 -21.54 -7.29 4.05
C VAL A 47 -21.23 -8.25 5.19
N PRO A 48 -20.65 -7.77 6.32
CA PRO A 48 -20.45 -8.59 7.50
C PRO A 48 -21.79 -9.21 7.94
N ARG A 49 -21.88 -10.54 7.96
CA ARG A 49 -23.14 -11.28 8.25
C ARG A 49 -22.91 -12.56 9.04
N ASN A 50 -21.92 -12.58 9.92
CA ASN A 50 -21.75 -13.70 10.82
C ASN A 50 -22.31 -13.36 12.21
N GLU A 51 -23.29 -14.12 12.69
CA GLU A 51 -23.83 -13.98 14.07
C GLU A 51 -22.75 -14.24 15.13
N ASN A 52 -21.68 -14.97 14.77
CA ASN A 52 -20.51 -15.24 15.62
C ASN A 52 -19.46 -14.11 15.59
N THR A 53 -19.59 -13.15 14.66
CA THR A 53 -18.68 -11.99 14.61
C THR A 53 -19.14 -10.90 15.57
N THR A 54 -18.32 -10.61 16.57
CA THR A 54 -18.60 -9.56 17.57
C THR A 54 -17.51 -8.50 17.59
N GLY A 55 -17.92 -7.23 17.65
CA GLY A 55 -17.01 -6.09 17.76
C GLY A 55 -16.76 -5.69 19.21
N GLY A 56 -15.53 -5.29 19.50
CA GLY A 56 -15.10 -4.78 20.80
C GLY A 56 -14.18 -3.58 20.67
N ARG A 57 -13.87 -2.96 21.81
CA ARG A 57 -12.84 -1.93 21.94
C ARG A 57 -11.87 -2.30 23.03
N PHE A 58 -10.59 -2.07 22.79
CA PHE A 58 -9.55 -2.27 23.78
C PHE A 58 -8.89 -0.95 24.14
N ARG A 59 -8.76 -0.68 25.44
CA ARG A 59 -8.16 0.54 25.97
C ARG A 59 -6.69 0.31 26.28
N THR A 60 -5.83 1.13 25.70
CA THR A 60 -4.38 1.07 25.92
C THR A 60 -3.78 2.49 25.98
N LYS A 61 -2.48 2.60 26.22
CA LYS A 61 -1.77 3.88 26.36
C LYS A 61 -1.51 4.52 25.00
N ILE A 62 -1.56 5.85 24.95
CA ILE A 62 -1.09 6.60 23.77
C ILE A 62 0.43 6.41 23.60
N ASP A 63 1.18 6.45 24.70
CA ASP A 63 2.63 6.33 24.70
C ASP A 63 3.11 5.25 25.67
N HIS A 64 3.56 4.13 25.10
CA HIS A 64 4.09 2.98 25.85
C HIS A 64 5.49 3.19 26.40
N PHE A 65 6.24 4.16 25.85
CA PHE A 65 7.65 4.37 26.15
C PHE A 65 7.91 5.58 27.04
N ASN A 66 6.85 6.32 27.42
CA ASN A 66 6.92 7.38 28.42
C ASN A 66 6.11 7.03 29.67
N PRO A 67 6.76 6.62 30.79
CA PRO A 67 6.05 6.21 32.01
C PRO A 67 5.35 7.37 32.74
N GLN A 68 5.64 8.63 32.38
CA GLN A 68 4.95 9.80 32.91
C GLN A 68 3.67 10.13 32.15
N ASN A 69 3.56 9.69 30.89
CA ASN A 69 2.33 9.82 30.13
C ASN A 69 1.32 8.77 30.62
N ARG A 70 0.12 9.23 30.98
CA ARG A 70 -0.98 8.38 31.46
C ARG A 70 -2.20 8.41 30.53
N ASP A 71 -2.09 9.10 29.41
CA ASP A 71 -3.17 9.23 28.45
C ASP A 71 -3.41 7.89 27.76
N THR A 72 -4.69 7.62 27.52
CA THR A 72 -5.16 6.36 26.93
C THR A 72 -6.04 6.64 25.73
N PHE A 73 -6.07 5.69 24.81
CA PHE A 73 -7.05 5.65 23.72
C PHE A 73 -7.64 4.26 23.61
N GLU A 74 -8.67 4.13 22.79
CA GLU A 74 -9.28 2.85 22.45
C GLU A 74 -9.13 2.57 20.97
N PHE A 75 -8.77 1.34 20.63
CA PHE A 75 -8.86 0.85 19.25
C PHE A 75 -9.93 -0.23 19.12
N SER A 76 -10.49 -0.33 17.92
CA SER A 76 -11.53 -1.31 17.62
C SER A 76 -10.91 -2.66 17.25
N TYR A 77 -11.58 -3.75 17.63
CA TYR A 77 -11.25 -5.10 17.20
C TYR A 77 -12.52 -5.90 16.94
N PHE A 78 -12.41 -6.96 16.14
CA PHE A 78 -13.47 -7.94 15.96
C PHE A 78 -12.98 -9.33 16.32
N SER A 79 -13.91 -10.19 16.73
CA SER A 79 -13.66 -11.60 16.97
C SER A 79 -14.71 -12.45 16.28
N ASN A 80 -14.32 -13.63 15.82
CA ASN A 80 -15.20 -14.67 15.31
C ASN A 80 -14.90 -15.98 16.02
N ASN A 81 -15.88 -16.49 16.77
CA ASN A 81 -15.74 -17.71 17.57
C ASN A 81 -16.44 -18.93 16.96
N GLU A 82 -16.81 -18.90 15.68
CA GLU A 82 -17.59 -19.96 15.01
C GLU A 82 -16.99 -21.37 15.18
N PHE A 83 -15.65 -21.46 15.18
CA PHE A 83 -14.94 -22.73 15.26
C PHE A 83 -14.30 -23.01 16.63
N TYR A 84 -14.41 -22.09 17.58
CA TYR A 84 -13.67 -22.20 18.83
C TYR A 84 -14.17 -23.35 19.70
N TRP A 85 -13.27 -24.27 20.04
CA TRP A 85 -13.45 -25.27 21.10
C TRP A 85 -12.65 -24.90 22.36
N PRO A 86 -13.12 -25.28 23.57
CA PRO A 86 -12.41 -24.95 24.80
C PRO A 86 -10.94 -25.42 24.80
N GLY A 87 -10.01 -24.49 25.01
CA GLY A 87 -8.57 -24.74 24.96
C GLY A 87 -7.95 -24.63 23.56
N GLY A 88 -8.73 -24.20 22.57
CA GLY A 88 -8.25 -23.91 21.21
C GLY A 88 -7.33 -22.69 21.15
N PRO A 89 -6.56 -22.55 20.06
CA PRO A 89 -5.65 -21.43 19.87
C PRO A 89 -6.37 -20.13 19.50
N ILE A 90 -5.63 -19.02 19.57
CA ILE A 90 -6.00 -17.69 19.11
C ILE A 90 -5.31 -17.42 17.79
N PHE A 91 -6.09 -17.15 16.74
CA PHE A 91 -5.58 -16.72 15.44
C PHE A 91 -5.92 -15.24 15.22
N ILE A 92 -4.93 -14.45 14.81
CA ILE A 92 -5.10 -13.00 14.66
C ILE A 92 -4.70 -12.57 13.26
N PHE A 93 -5.64 -11.99 12.52
CA PHE A 93 -5.33 -11.17 11.36
C PHE A 93 -4.98 -9.75 11.83
N VAL A 94 -3.69 -9.43 11.82
CA VAL A 94 -3.12 -8.18 12.34
C VAL A 94 -3.51 -7.00 11.45
N GLY A 95 -3.99 -5.91 12.08
CA GLY A 95 -4.30 -4.66 11.38
C GLY A 95 -3.07 -3.92 10.89
N GLY A 96 -3.15 -3.36 9.68
CA GLY A 96 -2.08 -2.60 9.03
C GLY A 96 -2.42 -1.14 8.80
N ASN A 97 -1.87 -0.59 7.71
CA ASN A 97 -2.02 0.80 7.28
C ASN A 97 -3.35 1.08 6.54
N PHE A 98 -4.43 0.42 6.94
CA PHE A 98 -5.74 0.55 6.34
C PHE A 98 -6.86 0.30 7.36
N ALA A 99 -8.07 0.77 7.04
CA ALA A 99 -9.26 0.53 7.85
C ALA A 99 -9.53 -0.97 8.01
N MET A 100 -9.82 -1.41 9.22
CA MET A 100 -10.04 -2.82 9.52
C MET A 100 -11.29 -3.37 8.80
N THR A 101 -11.27 -4.67 8.45
CA THR A 101 -12.39 -5.42 7.88
C THR A 101 -12.58 -6.74 8.61
N THR A 102 -13.81 -7.26 8.69
CA THR A 102 -14.08 -8.59 9.24
C THR A 102 -13.87 -9.71 8.22
N TYR A 103 -13.65 -9.39 6.94
CA TYR A 103 -13.58 -10.39 5.88
C TYR A 103 -12.55 -11.51 6.17
N TYR A 104 -11.34 -11.17 6.61
CA TYR A 104 -10.26 -12.15 6.85
C TYR A 104 -10.42 -12.99 8.13
N ILE A 105 -11.46 -12.73 8.92
CA ILE A 105 -11.89 -13.59 10.04
C ILE A 105 -13.25 -14.24 9.79
N GLU A 106 -13.78 -14.12 8.56
CA GLU A 106 -15.00 -14.79 8.10
C GLU A 106 -14.74 -15.63 6.83
N HIS A 107 -13.61 -15.42 6.16
CA HIS A 107 -13.20 -16.05 4.92
C HIS A 107 -11.66 -16.12 4.84
N GLY A 108 -11.15 -16.88 3.88
CA GLY A 108 -9.72 -16.96 3.60
C GLY A 108 -9.04 -18.15 4.27
N LEU A 109 -7.76 -18.35 3.96
CA LEU A 109 -7.03 -19.52 4.41
C LEU A 109 -6.87 -19.56 5.94
N LEU A 110 -6.70 -18.41 6.60
CA LEU A 110 -6.63 -18.36 8.07
C LEU A 110 -7.95 -18.78 8.71
N TYR A 111 -9.08 -18.39 8.13
CA TYR A 111 -10.42 -18.80 8.55
C TYR A 111 -10.62 -20.31 8.38
N ASP A 112 -10.26 -20.86 7.22
CA ASP A 112 -10.33 -22.30 6.96
C ASP A 112 -9.41 -23.10 7.91
N THR A 113 -8.25 -22.53 8.24
CA THR A 113 -7.31 -23.13 9.18
C THR A 113 -7.86 -23.07 10.61
N ALA A 114 -8.56 -21.99 10.98
CA ALA A 114 -9.26 -21.91 12.26
C ALA A 114 -10.35 -22.98 12.38
N ALA A 115 -11.06 -23.30 11.29
CA ALA A 115 -12.03 -24.40 11.28
C ALA A 115 -11.39 -25.76 11.55
N ARG A 116 -10.19 -25.98 11.00
CA ARG A 116 -9.41 -27.21 11.21
C ARG A 116 -8.87 -27.32 12.64
N ASP A 117 -8.36 -26.21 13.18
CA ASP A 117 -7.63 -26.18 14.46
C ASP A 117 -8.52 -25.77 15.65
N GLY A 118 -9.81 -25.51 15.38
CA GLY A 118 -10.80 -24.89 16.25
C GLY A 118 -10.29 -23.65 16.99
N ALA A 119 -9.69 -22.75 16.22
CA ALA A 119 -9.17 -21.49 16.71
C ALA A 119 -10.28 -20.45 16.91
N TRP A 120 -10.06 -19.53 17.86
CA TRP A 120 -10.83 -18.29 17.94
C TRP A 120 -10.11 -17.23 17.12
N LEU A 121 -10.81 -16.68 16.12
CA LEU A 121 -10.27 -15.67 15.21
C LEU A 121 -10.47 -14.26 15.76
N PHE A 122 -9.48 -13.41 15.55
CA PHE A 122 -9.53 -11.99 15.88
C PHE A 122 -8.89 -11.14 14.81
N THR A 123 -9.30 -9.88 14.75
CA THR A 123 -8.59 -8.84 14.00
C THR A 123 -8.66 -7.52 14.75
N ASN A 124 -7.61 -6.72 14.66
CA ASN A 124 -7.53 -5.41 15.31
C ASN A 124 -7.33 -4.29 14.29
N GLU A 125 -7.73 -3.09 14.67
CA GLU A 125 -7.37 -1.89 13.95
C GLU A 125 -6.05 -1.32 14.49
N HIS A 126 -5.22 -0.84 13.58
CA HIS A 126 -3.94 -0.22 13.93
C HIS A 126 -4.16 1.20 14.45
N ARG A 127 -3.37 1.65 15.44
CA ARG A 127 -3.38 3.06 15.89
C ARG A 127 -3.27 4.02 14.70
N TYR A 128 -4.03 5.10 14.71
CA TYR A 128 -4.16 6.11 13.63
C TYR A 128 -4.86 5.67 12.34
N TYR A 129 -5.21 4.41 12.16
CA TYR A 129 -5.93 3.94 10.98
C TYR A 129 -7.41 3.66 11.31
N GLY A 130 -8.26 3.76 10.29
CA GLY A 130 -9.70 3.58 10.45
C GLY A 130 -10.30 4.52 11.50
N ALA A 131 -10.99 3.95 12.49
CA ALA A 131 -11.64 4.68 13.57
C ALA A 131 -10.81 4.71 14.88
N SER A 132 -9.58 4.19 14.87
CA SER A 132 -8.75 4.01 16.06
C SER A 132 -7.75 5.13 16.23
N THR A 133 -8.25 6.25 16.75
CA THR A 133 -7.52 7.51 16.82
C THR A 133 -7.02 7.81 18.24
N PRO A 134 -5.70 7.88 18.49
CA PRO A 134 -5.17 8.21 19.82
C PRO A 134 -5.17 9.71 20.14
N VAL A 135 -5.30 10.58 19.15
CA VAL A 135 -5.07 12.03 19.26
C VAL A 135 -6.23 12.82 18.62
N PRO A 136 -6.46 14.10 18.99
CA PRO A 136 -7.57 14.88 18.43
C PRO A 136 -7.43 15.19 16.92
N ASP A 137 -6.19 15.29 16.43
CA ASP A 137 -5.87 15.53 15.02
C ASP A 137 -4.55 14.86 14.61
N TYR A 138 -4.28 14.85 13.31
CA TYR A 138 -3.05 14.32 12.72
C TYR A 138 -2.05 15.42 12.37
N SER A 139 -1.98 16.49 13.17
CA SER A 139 -0.85 17.42 13.10
C SER A 139 0.48 16.67 13.28
N THR A 140 1.57 17.20 12.72
CA THR A 140 2.89 16.55 12.80
C THR A 140 3.29 16.19 14.22
N GLU A 141 3.05 17.10 15.18
CA GLU A 141 3.35 16.85 16.58
C GLU A 141 2.58 15.63 17.08
N ASN A 142 1.28 15.54 16.77
CA ASN A 142 0.43 14.44 17.19
C ASN A 142 0.71 13.12 16.47
N LEU A 143 1.39 13.11 15.33
CA LEU A 143 1.83 11.88 14.65
C LEU A 143 3.07 11.24 15.32
N ARG A 144 3.71 11.88 16.31
CA ARG A 144 4.88 11.32 17.01
C ARG A 144 4.66 9.95 17.66
N PHE A 145 3.41 9.57 17.94
CA PHE A 145 3.07 8.26 18.50
C PHE A 145 2.67 7.22 17.43
N LEU A 146 2.66 7.60 16.15
CA LEU A 146 2.53 6.67 15.03
C LEU A 146 3.92 6.09 14.75
N LYS A 147 4.24 5.01 15.46
CA LYS A 147 5.48 4.25 15.31
C LYS A 147 5.21 2.75 15.36
N SER A 148 6.05 1.98 14.66
CA SER A 148 6.00 0.53 14.68
C SER A 148 6.11 -0.06 16.09
N GLU A 149 7.00 0.46 16.95
CA GLU A 149 7.17 -0.07 18.31
C GLU A 149 5.97 0.18 19.20
N GLN A 150 5.30 1.32 19.01
CA GLN A 150 4.09 1.65 19.75
C GLN A 150 2.93 0.71 19.35
N ALA A 151 2.78 0.46 18.05
CA ALA A 151 1.79 -0.48 17.54
C ALA A 151 2.06 -1.93 17.97
N LEU A 152 3.33 -2.34 18.06
CA LEU A 152 3.69 -3.64 18.62
C LEU A 152 3.26 -3.76 20.09
N MET A 153 3.45 -2.71 20.90
CA MET A 153 3.01 -2.73 22.29
C MET A 153 1.49 -2.74 22.43
N ASP A 154 0.75 -2.03 21.57
CA ASP A 154 -0.72 -2.14 21.50
C ASP A 154 -1.17 -3.58 21.26
N LEU A 155 -0.55 -4.23 20.26
CA LEU A 155 -0.85 -5.61 19.88
C LEU A 155 -0.58 -6.57 21.03
N ILE A 156 0.55 -6.42 21.73
CA ILE A 156 0.92 -7.31 22.84
C ILE A 156 0.05 -7.11 24.07
N GLU A 157 -0.24 -5.87 24.48
CA GLU A 157 -1.17 -5.62 25.60
C GLU A 157 -2.56 -6.17 25.30
N TRP A 158 -3.02 -6.06 24.05
CA TRP A 158 -4.31 -6.59 23.64
C TRP A 158 -4.32 -8.12 23.59
N ILE A 159 -3.29 -8.78 23.07
CA ILE A 159 -3.18 -10.25 23.08
C ILE A 159 -3.18 -10.78 24.52
N ASP A 160 -2.54 -10.07 25.44
CA ASP A 160 -2.60 -10.43 26.86
C ASP A 160 -4.02 -10.32 27.42
N TYR A 161 -4.73 -9.23 27.09
CA TYR A 161 -6.15 -9.08 27.42
C TYR A 161 -7.02 -10.18 26.80
N LEU A 162 -6.80 -10.55 25.53
CA LEU A 162 -7.54 -11.61 24.87
C LEU A 162 -7.36 -12.94 25.60
N ARG A 163 -6.11 -13.37 25.84
CA ARG A 163 -5.82 -14.63 26.53
C ARG A 163 -6.44 -14.68 27.92
N ASN A 164 -6.24 -13.64 28.72
CA ASN A 164 -6.62 -13.66 30.14
C ASN A 164 -8.09 -13.34 30.40
N THR A 165 -8.71 -12.50 29.56
CA THR A 165 -10.05 -11.94 29.84
C THR A 165 -11.12 -12.40 28.85
N VAL A 166 -10.80 -12.44 27.55
CA VAL A 166 -11.79 -12.80 26.52
C VAL A 166 -11.89 -14.31 26.36
N VAL A 167 -10.75 -14.96 26.13
CA VAL A 167 -10.64 -16.42 25.99
C VAL A 167 -10.64 -17.10 27.36
N GLY A 168 -10.03 -16.47 28.36
CA GLY A 168 -9.95 -17.00 29.72
C GLY A 168 -8.96 -18.17 29.87
N ASP A 169 -8.02 -18.30 28.93
CA ASP A 169 -6.92 -19.27 28.97
C ASP A 169 -5.57 -18.56 28.79
N PRO A 170 -4.81 -18.38 29.89
CA PRO A 170 -3.47 -17.79 29.85
C PRO A 170 -2.45 -18.56 29.01
N ASN A 171 -2.70 -19.85 28.73
CA ASN A 171 -1.81 -20.72 27.95
C ASN A 171 -2.27 -20.89 26.50
N ALA A 172 -3.35 -20.23 26.08
CA ALA A 172 -3.83 -20.28 24.72
C ALA A 172 -2.71 -19.89 23.74
N LYS A 173 -2.47 -20.76 22.76
CA LYS A 173 -1.48 -20.55 21.71
C LYS A 173 -1.88 -19.38 20.82
N VAL A 174 -0.93 -18.57 20.37
CA VAL A 174 -1.20 -17.39 19.55
C VAL A 174 -0.46 -17.46 18.22
N VAL A 175 -1.21 -17.44 17.12
CA VAL A 175 -0.68 -17.34 15.76
C VAL A 175 -1.11 -16.02 15.13
N LEU A 176 -0.15 -15.27 14.62
CA LEU A 176 -0.39 -14.02 13.91
C LEU A 176 -0.34 -14.24 12.40
N MET A 177 -1.16 -13.48 11.68
CA MET A 177 -1.07 -13.34 10.24
C MET A 177 -1.16 -11.86 9.89
N GLY A 178 -0.38 -11.38 8.94
CA GLY A 178 -0.54 -10.04 8.40
C GLY A 178 -0.04 -9.92 6.97
N THR A 179 -0.48 -8.87 6.29
CA THR A 179 -0.13 -8.58 4.89
C THR A 179 0.66 -7.27 4.78
N GLY A 180 1.70 -7.20 3.95
CA GLY A 180 2.47 -5.97 3.73
C GLY A 180 3.08 -5.46 5.03
N TYR A 181 2.79 -4.20 5.40
CA TYR A 181 3.20 -3.63 6.69
C TYR A 181 2.65 -4.42 7.89
N ALA A 182 1.41 -4.91 7.83
CA ALA A 182 0.86 -5.75 8.91
C ALA A 182 1.59 -7.10 9.02
N GLY A 183 2.08 -7.63 7.89
CA GLY A 183 2.92 -8.84 7.86
C GLY A 183 4.28 -8.58 8.52
N ALA A 184 4.83 -7.38 8.33
CA ALA A 184 6.02 -6.94 9.05
C ALA A 184 5.76 -6.85 10.57
N LEU A 185 4.64 -6.23 10.99
CA LEU A 185 4.23 -6.20 12.40
C LEU A 185 4.06 -7.60 13.01
N ALA A 186 3.38 -8.53 12.31
CA ALA A 186 3.21 -9.91 12.77
C ALA A 186 4.57 -10.61 12.96
N THR A 187 5.48 -10.44 11.99
CA THR A 187 6.85 -10.97 12.05
C THR A 187 7.62 -10.39 13.23
N TRP A 188 7.62 -9.06 13.37
CA TRP A 188 8.36 -8.36 14.42
C TRP A 188 7.80 -8.65 15.82
N ALA A 189 6.48 -8.82 15.94
CA ALA A 189 5.84 -9.26 17.17
C ALA A 189 6.33 -10.66 17.56
N ARG A 190 6.35 -11.62 16.62
CA ARG A 190 6.88 -12.97 16.89
C ARG A 190 8.36 -12.95 17.25
N GLN A 191 9.15 -12.10 16.60
CA GLN A 191 10.58 -11.94 16.87
C GLN A 191 10.84 -11.41 18.29
N ARG A 192 10.08 -10.41 18.74
CA ARG A 192 10.32 -9.74 20.02
C ARG A 192 9.61 -10.33 21.22
N PHE A 193 8.47 -10.97 20.98
CA PHE A 193 7.63 -11.52 22.03
C PHE A 193 7.40 -13.03 21.82
N PRO A 194 8.50 -13.83 21.71
CA PRO A 194 8.41 -15.28 21.45
C PRO A 194 7.75 -16.07 22.58
N SER A 195 7.62 -15.46 23.77
CA SER A 195 6.93 -16.03 24.93
C SER A 195 5.42 -15.79 24.92
N ILE A 196 4.93 -14.93 24.01
CA ILE A 196 3.51 -14.58 23.87
C ILE A 196 2.97 -15.10 22.54
N ILE A 197 3.77 -15.06 21.48
CA ILE A 197 3.41 -15.45 20.13
C ILE A 197 4.11 -16.75 19.76
N ASP A 198 3.34 -17.77 19.39
CA ASP A 198 3.87 -19.09 19.04
C ASP A 198 4.35 -19.14 17.57
N GLY A 199 3.66 -18.46 16.66
CA GLY A 199 4.06 -18.36 15.26
C GLY A 199 3.48 -17.15 14.53
N ALA A 200 4.08 -16.80 13.39
CA ALA A 200 3.59 -15.72 12.54
C ALA A 200 3.70 -16.03 11.04
N TRP A 201 2.67 -15.67 10.30
CA TRP A 201 2.65 -15.70 8.84
C TRP A 201 2.65 -14.27 8.28
N GLY A 202 3.78 -13.88 7.69
CA GLY A 202 3.95 -12.60 7.00
C GLY A 202 3.77 -12.73 5.50
N ALA A 203 2.56 -12.48 4.99
CA ALA A 203 2.28 -12.47 3.56
C ALA A 203 2.70 -11.14 2.92
N GLY A 204 3.57 -11.17 1.93
CA GLY A 204 4.22 -10.00 1.33
C GLY A 204 4.84 -9.06 2.36
N ALA A 205 5.38 -9.60 3.46
CA ALA A 205 5.76 -8.80 4.62
C ALA A 205 6.92 -7.84 4.31
N THR A 206 6.65 -6.53 4.31
CA THR A 206 7.64 -5.48 4.00
C THR A 206 8.58 -5.23 5.19
N VAL A 207 9.42 -6.22 5.52
CA VAL A 207 10.30 -6.20 6.70
C VAL A 207 11.58 -5.40 6.51
N LEU A 208 11.99 -5.16 5.26
CA LEU A 208 13.13 -4.31 4.92
C LEU A 208 12.65 -2.87 4.72
N ALA A 209 13.05 -1.96 5.61
CA ALA A 209 12.94 -0.53 5.33
C ALA A 209 13.94 -0.14 4.23
N SER A 210 13.53 0.70 3.27
CA SER A 210 14.41 1.13 2.18
C SER A 210 14.31 2.63 1.96
N PHE A 211 15.42 3.35 2.09
CA PHE A 211 15.42 4.80 1.89
C PHE A 211 15.07 5.17 0.44
N ASP A 212 15.64 4.45 -0.52
CA ASP A 212 15.40 4.61 -1.93
C ASP A 212 15.09 3.22 -2.51
N PHE A 213 13.84 3.01 -2.92
CA PHE A 213 13.32 1.73 -3.40
C PHE A 213 13.20 1.72 -4.93
N GLN A 214 14.33 1.96 -5.59
CA GLN A 214 14.46 2.01 -7.05
C GLN A 214 14.19 0.67 -7.74
N GLU A 215 14.48 -0.46 -7.07
CA GLU A 215 14.31 -1.81 -7.62
C GLU A 215 12.85 -2.12 -7.95
N HIS A 216 11.92 -1.44 -7.27
CA HIS A 216 10.50 -1.51 -7.60
C HIS A 216 10.25 -1.09 -9.07
N ALA A 217 10.90 -0.03 -9.57
CA ALA A 217 10.70 0.38 -10.97
C ALA A 217 11.29 -0.62 -11.96
N GLY A 218 12.45 -1.21 -11.63
CA GLY A 218 13.08 -2.27 -12.42
C GLY A 218 12.18 -3.49 -12.56
N ASP A 219 11.60 -3.96 -11.46
CA ASP A 219 10.74 -5.14 -11.46
C ASP A 219 9.46 -4.95 -12.29
N ILE A 220 8.85 -3.76 -12.21
CA ILE A 220 7.74 -3.40 -13.11
C ILE A 220 8.19 -3.46 -14.57
N GLY A 221 9.39 -2.95 -14.88
CA GLY A 221 9.98 -3.02 -16.22
C GLY A 221 10.13 -4.47 -16.70
N GLU A 222 10.58 -5.38 -15.84
CA GLU A 222 10.67 -6.82 -16.14
C GLU A 222 9.30 -7.47 -16.38
N LEU A 223 8.28 -7.10 -15.59
CA LEU A 223 6.91 -7.58 -15.82
C LEU A 223 6.37 -7.10 -17.18
N ILE A 224 6.65 -5.84 -17.57
CA ILE A 224 6.31 -5.31 -18.89
C ILE A 224 7.03 -6.11 -19.99
N ARG A 225 8.33 -6.38 -19.85
CA ARG A 225 9.06 -7.21 -20.83
C ARG A 225 8.47 -8.61 -20.94
N ARG A 226 8.21 -9.26 -19.79
CA ARG A 226 7.73 -10.66 -19.72
C ARG A 226 6.35 -10.83 -20.34
N PHE A 227 5.42 -9.91 -20.08
CA PHE A 227 4.03 -10.06 -20.50
C PHE A 227 3.63 -9.15 -21.66
N GLY A 228 4.18 -7.94 -21.75
CA GLY A 228 3.91 -6.96 -22.80
C GLY A 228 4.93 -6.93 -23.94
N GLY A 229 6.09 -7.56 -23.78
CA GLY A 229 7.16 -7.61 -24.78
C GLY A 229 8.16 -6.45 -24.71
N ASN A 230 9.29 -6.61 -25.40
CA ASN A 230 10.37 -5.63 -25.43
C ASN A 230 9.97 -4.34 -26.16
N GLU A 231 9.07 -4.45 -27.13
CA GLU A 231 8.56 -3.33 -27.91
C GLU A 231 7.71 -2.41 -27.03
N CYS A 232 6.82 -2.96 -26.19
CA CYS A 232 6.05 -2.17 -25.23
C CYS A 232 6.96 -1.48 -24.20
N TYR A 233 7.91 -2.22 -23.62
CA TYR A 233 8.93 -1.64 -22.74
C TYR A 233 9.64 -0.45 -23.42
N SER A 234 10.10 -0.65 -24.66
CA SER A 234 10.86 0.35 -25.41
C SER A 234 10.00 1.57 -25.75
N MET A 235 8.73 1.37 -26.10
CA MET A 235 7.80 2.47 -26.38
C MET A 235 7.58 3.32 -25.12
N ILE A 236 7.33 2.72 -23.96
CA ILE A 236 7.20 3.47 -22.69
C ILE A 236 8.50 4.23 -22.40
N TRP A 237 9.65 3.58 -22.52
CA TRP A 237 10.96 4.23 -22.33
C TRP A 237 11.15 5.43 -23.26
N VAL A 238 10.88 5.28 -24.56
CA VAL A 238 11.00 6.38 -25.54
C VAL A 238 10.02 7.50 -25.22
N ALA A 239 8.77 7.19 -24.86
CA ALA A 239 7.76 8.19 -24.53
C ALA A 239 8.18 9.05 -23.32
N PHE A 240 8.62 8.42 -22.23
CA PHE A 240 9.09 9.11 -21.03
C PHE A 240 10.32 9.98 -21.35
N ARG A 241 11.36 9.42 -22.01
CA ARG A 241 12.55 10.20 -22.38
C ARG A 241 12.23 11.37 -23.32
N THR A 242 11.31 11.17 -24.26
CA THR A 242 10.88 12.23 -25.19
C THR A 242 10.22 13.38 -24.45
N ALA A 243 9.30 13.09 -23.53
CA ALA A 243 8.67 14.12 -22.70
C ALA A 243 9.72 14.91 -21.88
N GLN A 244 10.68 14.20 -21.27
CA GLN A 244 11.76 14.84 -20.51
C GLN A 244 12.60 15.78 -21.38
N TYR A 245 13.03 15.32 -22.55
CA TYR A 245 13.84 16.13 -23.47
C TYR A 245 13.08 17.33 -24.03
N LEU A 246 11.76 17.21 -24.28
CA LEU A 246 10.94 18.34 -24.70
C LEU A 246 10.85 19.41 -23.60
N ILE A 247 10.63 19.00 -22.35
CA ILE A 247 10.61 19.93 -21.21
C ILE A 247 11.97 20.63 -21.07
N ASP A 248 13.07 19.88 -21.08
CA ASP A 248 14.42 20.45 -20.96
C ASP A 248 14.78 21.40 -22.11
N ALA A 249 14.24 21.17 -23.30
CA ALA A 249 14.43 22.03 -24.46
C ALA A 249 13.53 23.29 -24.47
N GLY A 250 12.67 23.48 -23.46
CA GLY A 250 11.70 24.58 -23.42
C GLY A 250 10.53 24.40 -24.40
N LEU A 251 10.24 23.15 -24.76
CA LEU A 251 9.08 22.74 -25.55
C LEU A 251 7.99 22.11 -24.66
N ASP A 252 7.93 22.54 -23.41
CA ASP A 252 6.99 22.08 -22.37
C ASP A 252 5.51 22.27 -22.75
N GLN A 253 5.19 23.28 -23.56
CA GLN A 253 3.83 23.47 -24.10
C GLN A 253 3.35 22.28 -24.93
N THR A 254 4.26 21.60 -25.66
CA THR A 254 3.92 20.39 -26.40
C THR A 254 3.51 19.27 -25.44
N VAL A 255 4.28 19.07 -24.35
CA VAL A 255 3.97 18.05 -23.34
C VAL A 255 2.67 18.38 -22.61
N THR A 256 2.49 19.64 -22.21
CA THR A 256 1.26 20.18 -21.60
C THR A 256 0.03 19.86 -22.45
N SER A 257 0.11 20.16 -23.76
CA SER A 257 -1.01 19.94 -24.68
C SER A 257 -1.29 18.45 -24.94
N LEU A 258 -0.26 17.63 -25.11
CA LEU A 258 -0.43 16.20 -25.41
C LEU A 258 -1.02 15.46 -24.21
N LEU A 259 -0.49 15.71 -23.02
CA LEU A 259 -0.92 15.06 -21.78
C LEU A 259 -2.14 15.71 -21.14
N ASN A 260 -2.76 16.70 -21.80
CA ASN A 260 -3.95 17.42 -21.33
C ASN A 260 -3.83 17.88 -19.86
N THR A 261 -2.71 18.50 -19.49
CA THR A 261 -2.46 18.91 -18.10
C THR A 261 -3.31 20.13 -17.72
N CYS A 262 -3.76 20.20 -16.47
CA CYS A 262 -4.60 21.30 -16.01
C CYS A 262 -3.85 22.62 -15.97
N GLU A 263 -2.62 22.58 -15.47
CA GLU A 263 -1.71 23.72 -15.46
C GLU A 263 -0.58 23.48 -16.46
N PRO A 264 -0.02 24.54 -17.07
CA PRO A 264 1.17 24.42 -17.90
C PRO A 264 2.34 23.80 -17.14
N ILE A 265 2.99 22.82 -17.75
CA ILE A 265 4.25 22.30 -17.23
C ILE A 265 5.32 23.35 -17.47
N GLU A 266 6.02 23.78 -16.43
CA GLU A 266 7.06 24.79 -16.53
C GLU A 266 8.41 24.19 -16.12
N PRO A 267 9.47 24.28 -16.94
CA PRO A 267 10.79 23.74 -16.59
C PRO A 267 11.36 24.33 -15.29
N GLY A 268 10.94 25.55 -14.92
CA GLY A 268 11.33 26.21 -13.67
C GLY A 268 10.61 25.69 -12.41
N LYS A 269 9.54 24.89 -12.57
CA LYS A 269 8.77 24.30 -11.47
C LYS A 269 9.09 22.80 -11.36
N LEU A 270 10.28 22.50 -10.84
CA LEU A 270 10.79 21.12 -10.80
C LEU A 270 9.81 20.13 -10.15
N LEU A 271 9.18 20.51 -9.03
CA LEU A 271 8.24 19.61 -8.34
C LEU A 271 7.01 19.25 -9.18
N ASP A 272 6.52 20.15 -10.03
CA ASP A 272 5.40 19.86 -10.94
C ASP A 272 5.85 18.88 -12.04
N VAL A 273 7.08 19.04 -12.54
CA VAL A 273 7.69 18.10 -13.49
C VAL A 273 7.86 16.71 -12.85
N GLU A 274 8.39 16.63 -11.63
CA GLU A 274 8.54 15.35 -10.93
C GLU A 274 7.18 14.71 -10.59
N THR A 275 6.19 15.52 -10.21
CA THR A 275 4.80 15.08 -9.96
C THR A 275 4.18 14.50 -11.22
N LEU A 276 4.35 15.16 -12.38
CA LEU A 276 3.93 14.63 -13.67
C LEU A 276 4.48 13.22 -13.91
N PHE A 277 5.80 13.03 -13.82
CA PHE A 277 6.41 11.73 -14.10
C PHE A 277 6.04 10.66 -13.06
N TYR A 278 5.88 11.05 -11.79
CA TYR A 278 5.41 10.16 -10.74
C TYR A 278 4.01 9.63 -11.05
N HIS A 279 3.08 10.52 -11.44
CA HIS A 279 1.71 10.12 -11.75
C HIS A 279 1.58 9.37 -13.08
N LEU A 280 2.41 9.69 -14.10
CA LEU A 280 2.48 8.88 -15.32
C LEU A 280 2.90 7.43 -15.01
N LYS A 281 3.96 7.26 -14.22
CA LYS A 281 4.41 5.94 -13.76
C LYS A 281 3.30 5.21 -12.99
N LEU A 282 2.68 5.89 -12.02
CA LEU A 282 1.60 5.31 -11.21
C LEU A 282 0.38 4.91 -12.05
N ALA A 283 -0.02 5.69 -13.04
CA ALA A 283 -1.15 5.39 -13.91
C ALA A 283 -0.91 4.09 -14.70
N ILE A 284 0.28 3.94 -15.30
CA ILE A 284 0.66 2.74 -16.04
C ILE A 284 0.68 1.53 -15.10
N GLN A 285 1.35 1.66 -13.97
CA GLN A 285 1.46 0.58 -12.98
C GLN A 285 0.06 0.12 -12.51
N GLU A 286 -0.82 1.06 -12.21
CA GLU A 286 -2.17 0.74 -11.75
C GLU A 286 -2.99 0.05 -12.83
N ALA A 287 -2.96 0.56 -14.05
CA ALA A 287 -3.68 -0.05 -15.16
C ALA A 287 -3.21 -1.48 -15.46
N MET A 288 -1.92 -1.76 -15.26
CA MET A 288 -1.31 -3.05 -15.51
C MET A 288 -1.49 -4.04 -14.36
N LEU A 289 -1.40 -3.59 -13.11
CA LEU A 289 -1.28 -4.48 -11.95
C LEU A 289 -2.45 -4.40 -10.95
N GLY A 290 -3.28 -3.35 -11.00
CA GLY A 290 -4.33 -3.11 -10.00
C GLY A 290 -5.37 -4.23 -9.92
N GLN A 291 -5.67 -4.89 -11.05
CA GLN A 291 -6.56 -6.05 -11.11
C GLN A 291 -5.85 -7.40 -10.94
N GLN A 292 -4.54 -7.38 -10.65
CA GLN A 292 -3.74 -8.59 -10.40
C GLN A 292 -3.90 -9.63 -11.51
N SER A 293 -3.76 -9.20 -12.76
CA SER A 293 -3.93 -10.06 -13.93
C SER A 293 -2.85 -9.77 -14.96
N THR A 294 -2.11 -10.81 -15.37
CA THR A 294 -1.11 -10.70 -16.45
C THR A 294 -1.74 -10.30 -17.78
N ALA A 295 -3.04 -10.55 -17.96
CA ALA A 295 -3.79 -10.07 -19.12
C ALA A 295 -3.85 -8.54 -19.18
N LYS A 296 -3.93 -7.86 -18.03
CA LYS A 296 -4.02 -6.38 -18.01
C LYS A 296 -2.72 -5.73 -18.46
N ILE A 297 -1.57 -6.34 -18.15
CA ILE A 297 -0.28 -5.91 -18.69
C ILE A 297 -0.29 -5.98 -20.22
N ARG A 298 -0.78 -7.10 -20.78
CA ARG A 298 -0.95 -7.27 -22.24
C ARG A 298 -1.90 -6.25 -22.83
N ASP A 299 -3.09 -6.08 -22.23
CA ASP A 299 -4.12 -5.16 -22.73
C ASP A 299 -3.58 -3.72 -22.84
N VAL A 300 -2.89 -3.23 -21.80
CA VAL A 300 -2.30 -1.87 -21.80
C VAL A 300 -1.26 -1.74 -22.91
N CYS A 301 -0.36 -2.73 -23.03
CA CYS A 301 0.66 -2.75 -24.07
C CYS A 301 0.07 -2.83 -25.48
N GLU A 302 -0.94 -3.68 -25.72
CA GLU A 302 -1.61 -3.80 -27.02
C GLU A 302 -2.30 -2.50 -27.42
N VAL A 303 -2.96 -1.81 -26.48
CA VAL A 303 -3.60 -0.51 -26.74
C VAL A 303 -2.57 0.54 -27.15
N MET A 304 -1.46 0.65 -26.41
CA MET A 304 -0.41 1.64 -26.72
C MET A 304 0.31 1.29 -28.04
N MET A 305 0.58 0.02 -28.31
CA MET A 305 1.33 -0.43 -29.49
C MET A 305 0.51 -0.44 -30.78
N ASN A 306 -0.82 -0.60 -30.71
CA ASN A 306 -1.71 -0.55 -31.87
C ASN A 306 -2.14 0.88 -32.25
N SER A 307 -1.72 1.87 -31.48
CA SER A 307 -1.94 3.28 -31.78
C SER A 307 -1.32 3.65 -33.13
N THR A 308 -2.00 4.52 -33.88
CA THR A 308 -1.55 5.01 -35.20
C THR A 308 -0.90 6.38 -35.12
N GLU A 309 -0.57 6.84 -33.91
CA GLU A 309 0.03 8.16 -33.72
C GLU A 309 1.48 8.19 -34.20
N GLU A 310 2.00 9.39 -34.41
CA GLU A 310 3.28 9.58 -35.09
C GLU A 310 4.50 9.22 -34.23
N THR A 311 4.35 9.21 -32.90
CA THR A 311 5.47 9.01 -31.96
C THR A 311 5.01 8.31 -30.68
N ALA A 312 5.94 7.65 -29.98
CA ALA A 312 5.68 7.00 -28.69
C ALA A 312 5.07 7.94 -27.62
N LEU A 313 5.44 9.23 -27.60
CA LEU A 313 4.83 10.19 -26.67
C LEU A 313 3.36 10.45 -27.00
N HIS A 314 3.00 10.49 -28.29
CA HIS A 314 1.60 10.62 -28.69
C HIS A 314 0.81 9.35 -28.34
N ASP A 315 1.40 8.15 -28.51
CA ASP A 315 0.77 6.88 -28.10
C ASP A 315 0.48 6.86 -26.59
N LEU A 316 1.48 7.22 -25.77
CA LEU A 316 1.33 7.31 -24.32
C LEU A 316 0.27 8.36 -23.94
N ALA A 317 0.29 9.53 -24.58
CA ALA A 317 -0.67 10.60 -24.33
C ALA A 317 -2.10 10.19 -24.70
N GLY A 318 -2.28 9.54 -25.85
CA GLY A 318 -3.58 9.02 -26.30
C GLY A 318 -4.15 8.00 -25.31
N TRP A 319 -3.32 7.05 -24.87
CA TRP A 319 -3.71 6.10 -23.83
C TRP A 319 -4.07 6.79 -22.51
N LEU A 320 -3.24 7.74 -22.04
CA LEU A 320 -3.44 8.43 -20.77
C LEU A 320 -4.73 9.25 -20.76
N ASN A 321 -5.03 9.94 -21.87
CA ASN A 321 -6.25 10.73 -22.03
C ASN A 321 -7.50 9.84 -22.00
N VAL A 322 -7.42 8.59 -22.47
CA VAL A 322 -8.50 7.60 -22.32
C VAL A 322 -8.58 7.12 -20.87
N TYR A 323 -7.45 6.80 -20.25
CA TYR A 323 -7.39 6.35 -18.85
C TYR A 323 -8.01 7.37 -17.88
N TYR A 324 -7.76 8.66 -18.11
CA TYR A 324 -8.31 9.78 -17.36
C TYR A 324 -9.47 10.51 -18.07
N ALA A 325 -10.20 9.87 -18.99
CA ALA A 325 -11.26 10.51 -19.76
C ALA A 325 -12.40 11.14 -18.92
N ASN A 326 -12.51 10.74 -17.64
CA ASN A 326 -13.46 11.31 -16.68
C ASN A 326 -12.96 12.63 -16.05
N LEU A 327 -11.74 13.07 -16.33
CA LEU A 327 -11.19 14.34 -15.88
C LEU A 327 -11.17 15.33 -17.06
N PRO A 328 -11.52 16.61 -16.84
CA PRO A 328 -11.41 17.62 -17.89
C PRO A 328 -9.95 17.85 -18.32
N CYS A 329 -9.02 17.68 -17.37
CA CYS A 329 -7.58 17.80 -17.52
C CYS A 329 -6.89 17.02 -16.39
N ASN A 330 -5.61 16.74 -16.54
CA ASN A 330 -4.80 15.99 -15.59
C ASN A 330 -4.09 16.91 -14.59
N PRO A 331 -4.39 16.84 -13.27
CA PRO A 331 -3.81 17.72 -12.25
C PRO A 331 -2.44 17.19 -11.80
N PHE A 332 -1.38 17.56 -12.52
CA PHE A 332 0.00 17.15 -12.18
C PHE A 332 0.80 18.23 -11.43
N ASP A 333 0.13 19.20 -10.82
CA ASP A 333 0.78 20.18 -9.96
C ASP A 333 1.04 19.59 -8.56
N PHE A 334 2.20 19.90 -7.99
CA PHE A 334 2.64 19.31 -6.73
C PHE A 334 1.71 19.64 -5.57
N ASP A 335 1.32 20.91 -5.44
CA ASP A 335 0.52 21.39 -4.31
C ASP A 335 -0.86 20.71 -4.26
N THR A 336 -1.59 20.63 -5.38
CA THR A 336 -2.88 19.92 -5.45
C THR A 336 -2.74 18.45 -5.10
N ASN A 337 -1.65 17.79 -5.51
CA ASN A 337 -1.43 16.38 -5.18
C ASN A 337 -1.08 16.16 -3.70
N MET A 338 -0.63 17.19 -2.98
CA MET A 338 -0.38 17.12 -1.54
C MET A 338 -1.64 17.39 -0.69
N GLU A 339 -2.66 18.08 -1.22
CA GLU A 339 -3.85 18.50 -0.46
C GLU A 339 -4.51 17.36 0.32
N ALA A 340 -4.68 16.18 -0.30
CA ALA A 340 -5.30 15.03 0.35
C ALA A 340 -4.51 14.54 1.57
N ALA A 341 -3.17 14.61 1.52
CA ALA A 341 -2.30 14.22 2.64
C ALA A 341 -2.10 15.36 3.66
N GLN A 342 -2.53 16.60 3.37
CA GLN A 342 -2.53 17.72 4.31
C GLN A 342 -3.73 17.71 5.27
N VAL A 343 -4.77 16.92 4.97
CA VAL A 343 -5.95 16.80 5.82
C VAL A 343 -5.56 16.27 7.21
N LEU A 344 -5.89 17.03 8.26
CA LEU A 344 -5.52 16.70 9.64
C LEU A 344 -6.62 15.99 10.42
N GLN A 345 -7.86 16.01 9.92
CA GLN A 345 -9.01 15.46 10.62
C GLN A 345 -8.99 13.93 10.55
N PRO A 346 -8.98 13.21 11.69
CA PRO A 346 -8.90 11.75 11.69
C PRO A 346 -10.05 11.07 10.95
N GLY A 347 -11.27 11.59 11.10
CA GLY A 347 -12.48 11.06 10.48
C GLY A 347 -12.69 11.44 9.01
N ALA A 348 -11.79 12.20 8.40
CA ALA A 348 -11.89 12.54 6.98
C ALA A 348 -11.57 11.30 6.11
N PRO A 349 -12.22 11.10 4.94
CA PRO A 349 -12.02 9.93 4.09
C PRO A 349 -10.55 9.64 3.73
N GLU A 350 -9.76 10.69 3.48
CA GLU A 350 -8.32 10.66 3.21
C GLU A 350 -7.54 9.92 4.31
N ASN A 351 -7.98 10.08 5.54
CA ASN A 351 -7.33 9.56 6.73
C ASN A 351 -7.98 8.27 7.22
N ALA A 352 -9.31 8.28 7.40
CA ALA A 352 -10.05 7.15 7.95
C ALA A 352 -10.09 5.95 7.00
N LEU A 353 -10.24 6.18 5.69
CA LEU A 353 -10.33 5.09 4.71
C LEU A 353 -8.99 4.79 4.07
N LEU A 354 -8.26 5.83 3.65
CA LEU A 354 -7.04 5.68 2.86
C LEU A 354 -5.75 5.68 3.69
N GLY A 355 -5.74 6.36 4.83
CA GLY A 355 -4.54 6.42 5.66
C GLY A 355 -3.37 7.15 4.98
N LEU A 356 -3.65 8.13 4.10
CA LEU A 356 -2.65 8.78 3.25
C LEU A 356 -1.58 9.49 4.08
N ARG A 357 -2.01 10.38 4.99
CA ARG A 357 -1.10 11.16 5.82
C ARG A 357 -0.31 10.28 6.78
N GLN A 358 -0.95 9.25 7.33
CA GLN A 358 -0.36 8.29 8.27
C GLN A 358 0.73 7.45 7.59
N THR A 359 0.42 6.86 6.43
CA THR A 359 1.36 6.05 5.65
C THR A 359 2.55 6.90 5.21
N GLN A 360 2.29 8.12 4.74
CA GLN A 360 3.34 9.05 4.35
C GLN A 360 4.22 9.46 5.55
N TYR A 361 3.65 9.65 6.74
CA TYR A 361 4.42 9.94 7.94
C TYR A 361 5.36 8.79 8.30
N GLN A 362 4.89 7.55 8.24
CA GLN A 362 5.72 6.37 8.51
C GLN A 362 6.82 6.19 7.45
N ALA A 363 6.52 6.45 6.17
CA ALA A 363 7.53 6.51 5.11
C ALA A 363 8.61 7.58 5.42
N CYS A 364 8.20 8.78 5.84
CA CYS A 364 9.09 9.90 6.16
C CYS A 364 9.82 9.78 7.51
N THR A 365 9.58 8.74 8.32
CA THR A 365 10.18 8.65 9.67
C THR A 365 10.76 7.28 10.03
N GLU A 366 10.24 6.18 9.49
CA GLU A 366 10.67 4.82 9.83
C GLU A 366 11.09 3.99 8.61
N PHE A 367 10.32 4.05 7.51
CA PHE A 367 10.39 2.99 6.50
C PHE A 367 10.99 3.40 5.16
N GLY A 368 10.85 4.66 4.76
CA GLY A 368 11.06 5.08 3.38
C GLY A 368 10.06 4.39 2.45
N TRP A 369 10.55 3.43 1.67
CA TRP A 369 9.88 2.81 0.52
C TRP A 369 9.56 3.79 -0.59
N PHE A 370 10.44 4.77 -0.80
CA PHE A 370 10.28 5.75 -1.87
C PHE A 370 10.60 5.09 -3.22
N ARG A 371 9.55 4.89 -4.02
CA ARG A 371 9.61 4.20 -5.30
C ARG A 371 10.11 5.15 -6.39
N THR A 372 11.41 5.44 -6.37
CA THR A 372 12.09 6.30 -7.36
C THR A 372 12.15 5.61 -8.73
N THR A 373 12.77 6.31 -9.68
CA THR A 373 13.17 5.81 -10.98
C THR A 373 14.69 5.95 -11.15
N ASP A 374 15.44 5.87 -10.05
CA ASP A 374 16.89 6.10 -10.04
C ASP A 374 17.67 4.89 -10.62
N LEU A 375 17.02 3.73 -10.75
CA LEU A 375 17.58 2.56 -11.43
C LEU A 375 17.62 2.80 -12.95
N ASP A 376 18.72 2.42 -13.59
CA ASP A 376 18.88 2.58 -15.06
C ASP A 376 17.97 1.63 -15.86
N GLU A 377 17.78 0.40 -15.37
CA GLU A 377 17.08 -0.68 -16.09
C GLU A 377 15.55 -0.64 -15.86
N GLN A 378 14.90 0.47 -16.21
CA GLN A 378 13.43 0.63 -16.16
C GLN A 378 12.91 1.63 -17.21
N PRO A 379 11.61 1.61 -17.58
CA PRO A 379 11.09 2.37 -18.71
C PRO A 379 10.52 3.77 -18.38
N PHE A 380 10.61 4.25 -17.15
CA PHE A 380 9.91 5.44 -16.64
C PHE A 380 10.79 6.71 -16.53
N GLY A 381 11.93 6.75 -17.21
CA GLY A 381 12.82 7.92 -17.21
C GLY A 381 13.52 8.16 -15.86
N ASP A 382 13.94 9.40 -15.61
CA ASP A 382 14.83 9.82 -14.50
C ASP A 382 14.29 11.00 -13.65
N ARG A 383 13.00 11.33 -13.73
CA ARG A 383 12.41 12.48 -12.98
C ARG A 383 11.72 12.13 -11.67
N VAL A 384 11.61 10.85 -11.30
CA VAL A 384 11.04 10.49 -10.00
C VAL A 384 12.20 10.18 -9.05
N THR A 385 12.80 11.22 -8.50
CA THR A 385 13.99 11.10 -7.66
C THR A 385 13.63 11.21 -6.17
N MET A 386 14.61 10.97 -5.30
CA MET A 386 14.48 11.27 -3.87
C MET A 386 14.11 12.72 -3.57
N HIS A 387 14.44 13.68 -4.44
CA HIS A 387 14.08 15.09 -4.24
C HIS A 387 12.56 15.30 -4.13
N PHE A 388 11.78 14.64 -4.98
CA PHE A 388 10.32 14.67 -4.94
C PHE A 388 9.79 14.19 -3.59
N PHE A 389 10.23 13.02 -3.14
CA PHE A 389 9.75 12.42 -1.89
C PHE A 389 10.17 13.21 -0.64
N LEU A 390 11.41 13.73 -0.62
CA LEU A 390 11.90 14.62 0.44
C LEU A 390 11.07 15.90 0.51
N SER A 391 10.73 16.48 -0.65
CA SER A 391 9.91 17.69 -0.74
C SER A 391 8.47 17.41 -0.29
N ALA A 392 7.89 16.26 -0.67
CA ALA A 392 6.58 15.82 -0.16
C ALA A 392 6.58 15.66 1.36
N CYS A 393 7.60 15.02 1.92
CA CYS A 393 7.75 14.89 3.38
C CYS A 393 7.81 16.26 4.08
N ARG A 394 8.58 17.20 3.56
CA ARG A 394 8.70 18.56 4.14
C ARG A 394 7.41 19.36 4.00
N ALA A 395 6.75 19.27 2.85
CA ALA A 395 5.46 19.93 2.61
C ALA A 395 4.38 19.47 3.60
N LEU A 396 4.39 18.18 3.97
CA LEU A 396 3.37 17.61 4.85
C LEU A 396 3.70 17.71 6.34
N PHE A 397 4.98 17.64 6.71
CA PHE A 397 5.40 17.49 8.11
C PHE A 397 6.34 18.59 8.60
N GLY A 398 6.88 19.41 7.72
CA GLY A 398 7.77 20.54 8.01
C GLY A 398 9.25 20.27 7.72
N GLU A 399 10.02 21.35 7.71
CA GLU A 399 11.44 21.37 7.31
C GLU A 399 12.39 20.51 8.16
N TRP A 400 11.95 20.05 9.33
CA TRP A 400 12.76 19.16 10.16
C TRP A 400 12.97 17.78 9.51
N VAL A 401 12.09 17.39 8.57
CA VAL A 401 12.26 16.14 7.82
C VAL A 401 13.34 16.33 6.76
N THR A 402 14.54 15.93 7.10
CA THR A 402 15.71 15.93 6.22
C THR A 402 16.01 14.52 5.70
N ASP A 403 16.82 14.43 4.66
CA ASP A 403 17.39 13.18 4.17
C ASP A 403 18.10 12.40 5.29
N ALA A 404 18.87 13.09 6.14
CA ALA A 404 19.52 12.50 7.29
C ALA A 404 18.52 11.91 8.30
N VAL A 405 17.40 12.59 8.55
CA VAL A 405 16.36 12.09 9.47
C VAL A 405 15.70 10.83 8.92
N ILE A 406 15.31 10.82 7.65
CA ILE A 406 14.69 9.65 7.02
C ILE A 406 15.70 8.49 6.95
N TYR A 407 16.92 8.75 6.49
CA TYR A 407 17.97 7.73 6.37
C TYR A 407 18.27 7.09 7.73
N GLU A 408 18.39 7.90 8.78
CA GLU A 408 18.61 7.38 10.13
C GLU A 408 17.40 6.57 10.64
N GLY A 409 16.17 7.02 10.35
CA GLY A 409 14.96 6.26 10.60
C GLY A 409 14.99 4.87 9.96
N VAL A 410 15.23 4.80 8.66
CA VAL A 410 15.37 3.53 7.91
C VAL A 410 16.47 2.65 8.48
N ARG A 411 17.64 3.23 8.76
CA ARG A 411 18.78 2.50 9.32
C ARG A 411 18.45 1.93 10.70
N LEU A 412 17.80 2.71 11.57
CA LEU A 412 17.40 2.28 12.91
C LEU A 412 16.31 1.23 12.85
N THR A 413 15.32 1.36 11.97
CA THR A 413 14.28 0.34 11.73
C THR A 413 14.93 -1.00 11.35
N ASN A 414 15.81 -1.00 10.34
CA ASN A 414 16.50 -2.22 9.92
C ASN A 414 17.43 -2.78 11.00
N LEU A 415 18.09 -1.93 11.79
CA LEU A 415 18.89 -2.38 12.94
C LEU A 415 18.02 -3.00 14.03
N HIS A 416 16.84 -2.42 14.26
CA HIS A 416 15.93 -2.83 15.32
C HIS A 416 15.26 -4.17 14.98
N TYR A 417 14.87 -4.37 13.72
CA TYR A 417 14.10 -5.53 13.24
C TYR A 417 14.94 -6.57 12.49
N GLY A 418 16.15 -6.23 12.06
CA GLY A 418 17.08 -7.11 11.35
C GLY A 418 16.97 -7.09 9.81
N GLY A 419 16.04 -6.31 9.24
CA GLY A 419 15.88 -6.19 7.78
C GLY A 419 15.65 -7.56 7.11
N GLN A 420 16.51 -7.92 6.17
CA GLN A 420 16.46 -9.23 5.49
C GLN A 420 17.02 -10.40 6.32
N ASP A 421 17.67 -10.14 7.46
CA ASP A 421 18.06 -11.17 8.43
C ASP A 421 17.47 -10.89 9.83
N PRO A 422 16.15 -11.08 10.02
CA PRO A 422 15.49 -10.81 11.29
C PRO A 422 15.87 -11.80 12.40
N ARG A 423 16.54 -12.91 12.07
CA ARG A 423 16.84 -14.02 13.00
C ARG A 423 15.60 -14.49 13.78
N SER A 424 14.45 -14.47 13.10
CA SER A 424 13.17 -14.89 13.66
C SER A 424 13.09 -16.42 13.77
N THR A 425 12.12 -16.88 14.56
CA THR A 425 11.77 -18.31 14.68
C THR A 425 10.27 -18.44 14.58
N ASN A 426 9.78 -19.53 14.00
CA ASN A 426 8.37 -19.80 13.74
C ASN A 426 7.71 -18.66 12.93
N VAL A 427 8.43 -18.17 11.92
CA VAL A 427 7.88 -17.21 10.96
C VAL A 427 7.88 -17.82 9.57
N LEU A 428 6.75 -17.69 8.88
CA LEU A 428 6.61 -18.02 7.47
C LEU A 428 6.43 -16.74 6.66
N PHE A 429 7.31 -16.53 5.70
CA PHE A 429 7.22 -15.45 4.70
C PHE A 429 6.67 -16.02 3.40
N THR A 430 5.64 -15.40 2.84
CA THR A 430 5.10 -15.77 1.52
C THR A 430 5.05 -14.54 0.65
N ASN A 431 5.34 -14.66 -0.65
CA ASN A 431 5.35 -13.54 -1.57
C ASN A 431 4.87 -13.99 -2.94
N GLY A 432 4.06 -13.19 -3.63
CA GLY A 432 3.76 -13.42 -5.05
C GLY A 432 4.99 -13.15 -5.92
N GLU A 433 5.24 -13.97 -6.93
CA GLU A 433 6.31 -13.74 -7.91
C GLU A 433 6.17 -12.40 -8.63
N PHE A 434 4.93 -11.97 -8.91
CA PHE A 434 4.64 -10.73 -9.63
C PHE A 434 4.42 -9.52 -8.73
N ASP A 435 4.65 -9.64 -7.42
CA ASP A 435 4.58 -8.51 -6.49
C ASP A 435 5.96 -7.82 -6.38
N PRO A 436 6.14 -6.57 -6.85
CA PRO A 436 7.39 -5.84 -6.69
C PRO A 436 7.78 -5.61 -5.22
N ASN A 437 6.80 -5.55 -4.31
CA ASN A 437 7.09 -5.35 -2.88
C ASN A 437 7.79 -6.56 -2.24
N ARG A 438 7.83 -7.72 -2.92
CA ARG A 438 8.63 -8.87 -2.47
C ARG A 438 10.12 -8.52 -2.31
N LEU A 439 10.60 -7.49 -3.01
CA LEU A 439 12.00 -7.03 -2.94
C LEU A 439 12.35 -6.37 -1.59
N VAL A 440 11.36 -5.88 -0.86
CA VAL A 440 11.50 -5.41 0.53
C VAL A 440 10.94 -6.40 1.56
N SER A 441 10.71 -7.64 1.12
CA SER A 441 10.34 -8.79 1.95
C SER A 441 11.50 -9.80 2.00
N ILE A 442 11.25 -10.95 2.62
CA ILE A 442 12.15 -12.10 2.63
C ILE A 442 11.62 -13.13 1.64
N THR A 443 12.32 -13.30 0.53
CA THR A 443 11.98 -14.23 -0.56
C THR A 443 12.80 -15.52 -0.52
N SER A 444 13.93 -15.51 0.17
CA SER A 444 14.72 -16.68 0.49
C SER A 444 15.34 -16.49 1.87
N TYR A 445 15.33 -17.52 2.70
CA TYR A 445 15.86 -17.42 4.06
C TYR A 445 16.61 -18.68 4.47
N ILE A 446 17.82 -18.51 5.00
CA ILE A 446 18.69 -19.60 5.45
C ILE A 446 18.56 -19.70 6.98
N ASN A 447 17.36 -20.03 7.45
CA ASN A 447 17.06 -20.25 8.86
C ASN A 447 16.19 -21.49 9.01
N PRO A 448 16.65 -22.55 9.71
CA PRO A 448 15.87 -23.79 9.82
C PRO A 448 14.57 -23.62 10.64
N LEU A 449 14.40 -22.49 11.32
CA LEU A 449 13.23 -22.18 12.15
C LEU A 449 12.31 -21.13 11.49
N SER A 450 12.61 -20.65 10.29
CA SER A 450 11.73 -19.71 9.56
C SER A 450 11.88 -19.91 8.07
N TYR A 451 10.76 -19.89 7.36
CA TYR A 451 10.71 -20.30 5.95
C TYR A 451 10.22 -19.15 5.09
N ALA A 452 10.65 -19.14 3.83
CA ALA A 452 10.22 -18.17 2.84
C ALA A 452 9.79 -18.88 1.55
N TYR A 453 8.65 -18.48 1.00
CA TYR A 453 8.16 -18.91 -0.30
C TYR A 453 7.97 -17.72 -1.22
N VAL A 454 8.34 -17.92 -2.49
CA VAL A 454 7.84 -17.13 -3.60
C VAL A 454 6.84 -18.00 -4.35
N VAL A 455 5.60 -17.57 -4.39
CA VAL A 455 4.49 -18.27 -5.02
C VAL A 455 4.59 -18.02 -6.53
N PRO A 456 4.90 -19.06 -7.33
CA PRO A 456 5.18 -18.89 -8.75
C PRO A 456 3.92 -18.50 -9.50
N ASN A 457 4.07 -17.57 -10.43
CA ASN A 457 3.02 -17.01 -11.28
C ASN A 457 1.84 -16.33 -10.55
N GLU A 458 2.05 -15.89 -9.31
CA GLU A 458 1.01 -15.25 -8.51
C GLU A 458 1.31 -13.77 -8.23
N PHE A 459 0.25 -12.99 -8.05
CA PHE A 459 0.30 -11.59 -7.60
C PHE A 459 0.33 -11.50 -6.07
N LEU A 460 0.19 -10.28 -5.53
CA LEU A 460 0.19 -10.06 -4.09
C LEU A 460 -0.98 -10.77 -3.40
N TYR A 461 -0.64 -11.58 -2.39
CA TYR A 461 -1.55 -12.22 -1.45
C TYR A 461 -2.47 -13.32 -2.00
N SER A 462 -2.25 -13.89 -3.19
CA SER A 462 -3.08 -15.01 -3.70
C SER A 462 -3.20 -16.17 -2.68
N GLU A 463 -2.15 -16.41 -1.90
CA GLU A 463 -2.07 -17.46 -0.89
C GLU A 463 -2.94 -17.23 0.35
N ILE A 464 -3.45 -16.02 0.59
CA ILE A 464 -4.22 -15.71 1.79
C ILE A 464 -5.69 -16.11 1.70
N TYR A 465 -6.19 -16.29 0.48
CA TYR A 465 -7.57 -16.66 0.24
C TYR A 465 -7.75 -18.18 0.38
N SER A 466 -9.00 -18.60 0.61
CA SER A 466 -9.38 -20.00 0.69
C SER A 466 -8.90 -20.78 -0.54
N ILE A 467 -8.70 -22.08 -0.37
CA ILE A 467 -8.36 -22.94 -1.51
C ILE A 467 -9.58 -22.98 -2.45
N ALA A 468 -9.35 -22.65 -3.72
CA ALA A 468 -10.39 -22.55 -4.74
C ALA A 468 -10.12 -23.51 -5.91
N GLU A 469 -11.14 -23.81 -6.73
CA GLU A 469 -10.99 -24.73 -7.86
C GLU A 469 -10.09 -24.16 -8.97
N GLU A 470 -10.04 -22.83 -9.07
CA GLU A 470 -9.22 -22.07 -10.00
C GLU A 470 -7.75 -21.93 -9.57
N ASP A 471 -7.39 -22.31 -8.34
CA ASP A 471 -6.02 -22.25 -7.86
C ASP A 471 -5.12 -23.20 -8.67
N SER A 472 -3.90 -22.74 -8.98
CA SER A 472 -2.86 -23.61 -9.54
C SER A 472 -2.46 -24.72 -8.56
N THR A 473 -1.94 -25.84 -9.06
CA THR A 473 -1.48 -26.94 -8.20
C THR A 473 -0.38 -26.47 -7.23
N GLU A 474 0.48 -25.59 -7.70
CA GLU A 474 1.55 -24.95 -6.95
C GLU A 474 0.99 -24.06 -5.82
N LEU A 475 -0.01 -23.22 -6.12
CA LEU A 475 -0.68 -22.38 -5.13
C LEU A 475 -1.38 -23.23 -4.06
N VAL A 476 -2.11 -24.28 -4.45
CA VAL A 476 -2.74 -25.22 -3.51
C VAL A 476 -1.70 -25.86 -2.59
N THR A 477 -0.56 -26.30 -3.15
CA THR A 477 0.53 -26.90 -2.37
C THR A 477 1.10 -25.93 -1.35
N ILE A 478 1.27 -24.65 -1.73
CA ILE A 478 1.75 -23.61 -0.83
C ILE A 478 0.71 -23.31 0.26
N LYS A 479 -0.57 -23.17 -0.09
CA LYS A 479 -1.68 -23.00 0.87
C LYS A 479 -1.69 -24.14 1.89
N GLN A 480 -1.60 -25.39 1.46
CA GLN A 480 -1.52 -26.55 2.37
C GLN A 480 -0.25 -26.55 3.24
N SER A 481 0.88 -26.10 2.68
CA SER A 481 2.14 -25.95 3.44
C SER A 481 2.01 -24.88 4.52
N ILE A 482 1.37 -23.75 4.23
CA ILE A 482 1.05 -22.70 5.23
C ILE A 482 0.24 -23.29 6.38
N GLN A 483 -0.84 -24.01 6.09
CA GLN A 483 -1.65 -24.63 7.14
C GLN A 483 -0.85 -25.65 7.96
N SER A 484 0.10 -26.36 7.32
CA SER A 484 1.00 -27.29 8.00
C SER A 484 1.95 -26.55 8.95
N PHE A 485 2.56 -25.44 8.53
CA PHE A 485 3.38 -24.60 9.41
C PHE A 485 2.61 -24.07 10.62
N ILE A 486 1.36 -23.66 10.43
CA ILE A 486 0.50 -23.22 11.53
C ILE A 486 0.31 -24.38 12.53
N GLY A 487 0.01 -25.59 12.05
CA GLY A 487 -0.10 -26.78 12.92
C GLY A 487 1.18 -27.08 13.71
N LEU A 488 2.35 -26.93 13.07
CA LEU A 488 3.65 -27.09 13.75
C LEU A 488 3.84 -26.15 14.92
N TRP A 489 3.42 -24.89 14.78
CA TRP A 489 3.54 -23.90 15.84
C TRP A 489 2.59 -24.19 17.01
N LEU A 490 1.49 -24.89 16.75
CA LEU A 490 0.55 -25.36 17.77
C LEU A 490 1.01 -26.64 18.49
N GLY A 491 2.07 -27.30 17.99
CA GLY A 491 2.63 -28.50 18.60
C GLY A 491 2.16 -29.82 17.96
N ASP A 492 1.37 -29.74 16.89
CA ASP A 492 1.11 -30.88 16.02
C ASP A 492 2.41 -31.15 15.25
N GLY A 493 3.10 -32.26 15.50
CA GLY A 493 4.38 -32.55 14.83
C GLY A 493 4.27 -32.53 13.29
N LEU A 494 5.42 -32.50 12.60
CA LEU A 494 5.46 -32.60 11.14
C LEU A 494 4.78 -33.90 10.68
N THR A 495 3.67 -33.80 9.95
CA THR A 495 3.30 -34.82 8.97
C THR A 495 4.17 -34.56 7.75
N PRO A 496 5.22 -35.36 7.48
CA PRO A 496 6.07 -35.13 6.32
C PRO A 496 5.23 -35.29 5.05
N VAL A 497 5.33 -34.31 4.15
CA VAL A 497 4.82 -34.42 2.77
C VAL A 497 5.64 -35.45 2.00
#